data_AF-A0A1B6KKM8-F1
#
_entry.id   AF-A0A1B6KKM8-F1
#
_cell.length_a   1.000
_cell.length_b   1.000
_cell.length_c   1.000
_cell.angle_alpha   90.00
_cell.angle_beta   90.00
_cell.angle_gamma   90.00
#
_symmetry.space_group_name_H-M   'P 1'
#
loop_
_entity.id
_entity.type
_entity.pdbx_description
1 polymer ?
#
loop_
_entity_poly.entity_id
_entity_poly.type
_entity_poly.pdbx_seq_one_letter_code
_entity_poly.pdbx_strand_id
1 'polypeptide(L)'
;EEDYCHDAELLTCLLCRLHEFSQQPLPPSLPPLEAWQQLDSRLVGKWQDVLVALAPPSTTRSRRLGYNPGSGYSTGAASQYSVRQQEYVRLILRGMLTVRTLTLYQGQHFPNLFHLNNDLPTAKHDTNESSEDLIYLLSSILDQAKALHSSKKGQEAKIKRNTKSYSRNAHKRDSIRSCKKMDSYETAVANLMEEVRKDMSNADLSVDSVLVKEVLKWLYHGMDSERRHLSPVLRPYLSRLFAVSHENCWHIDEWKKRQDNQELFALGKFARLVIEEELSPRDGISDAIRKGWQWAERV
;
A
#
# COMPACT_ATOMS: atom_id res chain seq x y z
N GLU A 1 9.20 1.33 16.64
CA GLU A 1 10.49 0.64 16.39
C GLU A 1 10.40 -0.89 16.51
N GLU A 2 9.29 -1.47 17.00
CA GLU A 2 9.20 -2.90 17.33
C GLU A 2 8.92 -3.85 16.13
N ASP A 3 8.44 -3.35 14.99
CA ASP A 3 7.91 -4.18 13.89
C ASP A 3 8.92 -5.18 13.29
N TYR A 4 10.22 -4.93 13.43
CA TYR A 4 11.29 -5.73 12.81
C TYR A 4 12.46 -6.02 13.75
N CYS A 5 12.29 -5.83 15.07
CA CYS A 5 13.31 -6.25 16.05
C CYS A 5 13.60 -7.75 15.91
N HIS A 6 12.57 -8.56 15.67
CA HIS A 6 12.70 -9.98 15.45
C HIS A 6 13.49 -10.31 14.17
N ASP A 7 13.20 -9.61 13.06
CA ASP A 7 13.90 -9.82 11.79
C ASP A 7 15.34 -9.33 11.86
N ALA A 8 15.59 -8.24 12.59
CA ALA A 8 16.93 -7.72 12.88
C ALA A 8 17.73 -8.71 13.75
N GLU A 9 17.13 -9.26 14.81
CA GLU A 9 17.72 -10.33 15.62
C GLU A 9 18.04 -11.57 14.79
N LEU A 10 17.11 -11.97 13.91
CA LEU A 10 17.29 -13.10 13.01
C LEU A 10 18.46 -12.87 12.06
N LEU A 11 18.54 -11.68 11.43
CA LEU A 11 19.65 -11.25 10.59
C LEU A 11 20.97 -11.20 11.37
N THR A 12 20.98 -10.66 12.59
CA THR A 12 22.16 -10.62 13.45
C THR A 12 22.65 -12.04 13.78
N CYS A 13 21.77 -12.94 14.20
CA CYS A 13 22.12 -14.34 14.46
C CYS A 13 22.67 -15.04 13.20
N LEU A 14 22.10 -14.77 12.03
CA LEU A 14 22.56 -15.33 10.76
C LEU A 14 23.92 -14.80 10.35
N LEU A 15 24.16 -13.50 10.48
CA LEU A 15 25.45 -12.86 10.22
C LEU A 15 26.53 -13.36 11.18
N CYS A 16 26.22 -13.53 12.46
CA CYS A 16 27.12 -14.14 13.44
C CYS A 16 27.49 -15.57 13.05
N ARG A 17 26.53 -16.42 12.68
CA ARG A 17 26.81 -17.78 12.19
C ARG A 17 27.66 -17.77 10.91
N LEU A 18 27.38 -16.87 9.98
CA LEU A 18 28.17 -16.71 8.76
C LEU A 18 29.62 -16.33 9.06
N HIS A 19 29.82 -15.43 10.02
CA HIS A 19 31.14 -15.06 10.50
C HIS A 19 31.86 -16.26 11.13
N GLU A 20 31.19 -17.03 12.00
CA GLU A 20 31.75 -18.26 12.58
C GLU A 20 32.14 -19.28 11.52
N PHE A 21 31.30 -19.49 10.49
CA PHE A 21 31.62 -20.37 9.37
C PHE A 21 32.82 -19.87 8.54
N SER A 22 32.98 -18.56 8.37
CA SER A 22 34.12 -17.97 7.65
C SER A 22 35.46 -18.17 8.38
N GLN A 23 35.42 -18.37 9.70
CA GLN A 23 36.59 -18.66 10.52
C GLN A 23 36.96 -20.14 10.55
N GLN A 24 36.13 -21.04 10.01
CA GLN A 24 36.47 -22.46 9.95
C GLN A 24 37.56 -22.70 8.91
N PRO A 25 38.67 -23.36 9.26
CA PRO A 25 39.73 -23.66 8.32
C PRO A 25 39.20 -24.59 7.21
N LEU A 26 39.44 -24.22 5.95
CA LEU A 26 39.04 -25.05 4.81
C LEU A 26 39.69 -26.44 4.92
N PRO A 27 38.94 -27.53 4.63
CA PRO A 27 39.52 -28.86 4.58
C PRO A 27 40.63 -28.89 3.49
N PRO A 28 41.78 -29.50 3.78
CA PRO A 28 42.99 -29.40 2.95
C PRO A 28 42.92 -30.12 1.58
N SER A 29 41.75 -30.59 1.14
CA SER A 29 41.61 -31.57 0.05
C SER A 29 40.73 -31.15 -1.14
N LEU A 30 40.46 -29.86 -1.35
CA LEU A 30 39.76 -29.38 -2.55
C LEU A 30 40.54 -28.25 -3.22
N PRO A 31 40.65 -28.22 -4.56
CA PRO A 31 41.28 -27.11 -5.26
C PRO A 31 40.57 -25.80 -4.88
N PRO A 32 41.31 -24.70 -4.63
CA PRO A 32 40.76 -23.48 -4.03
C PRO A 32 39.49 -22.99 -4.74
N LEU A 33 39.46 -23.08 -6.08
CA LEU A 33 38.35 -22.59 -6.90
C LEU A 33 37.03 -23.35 -6.67
N GLU A 34 37.05 -24.67 -6.52
CA GLU A 34 35.84 -25.47 -6.30
C GLU A 34 35.31 -25.31 -4.88
N ALA A 35 36.21 -25.18 -3.90
CA ALA A 35 35.81 -24.92 -2.52
C ALA A 35 35.15 -23.54 -2.36
N TRP A 36 35.67 -22.51 -3.02
CA TRP A 36 35.07 -21.17 -3.04
C TRP A 36 33.71 -21.15 -3.76
N GLN A 37 33.56 -21.86 -4.88
CA GLN A 37 32.27 -21.96 -5.59
C GLN A 37 31.21 -22.70 -4.76
N GLN A 38 31.60 -23.75 -4.02
CA GLN A 38 30.69 -24.44 -3.09
C GLN A 38 30.32 -23.58 -1.90
N LEU A 39 31.24 -22.76 -1.38
CA LEU A 39 30.96 -21.80 -0.32
C LEU A 39 29.96 -20.74 -0.83
N ASP A 40 30.24 -20.13 -2.00
CA ASP A 40 29.42 -19.08 -2.59
C ASP A 40 28.01 -19.56 -2.91
N SER A 41 27.86 -20.72 -3.57
CA SER A 41 26.55 -21.31 -3.84
C SER A 41 25.74 -21.63 -2.57
N ARG A 42 26.40 -22.08 -1.49
CA ARG A 42 25.75 -22.28 -0.19
C ARG A 42 25.39 -20.97 0.49
N LEU A 43 26.22 -19.93 0.33
CA LEU A 43 25.95 -18.59 0.85
C LEU A 43 24.74 -17.98 0.15
N VAL A 44 24.73 -18.02 -1.18
CA VAL A 44 23.62 -17.56 -2.03
C VAL A 44 22.34 -18.33 -1.71
N GLY A 45 22.40 -19.65 -1.57
CA GLY A 45 21.24 -20.46 -1.18
C GLY A 45 20.69 -20.08 0.19
N LYS A 46 21.57 -19.91 1.20
CA LYS A 46 21.15 -19.44 2.54
C LYS A 46 20.59 -18.02 2.50
N TRP A 47 21.18 -17.10 1.75
CA TRP A 47 20.64 -15.75 1.57
C TRP A 47 19.27 -15.77 0.91
N GLN A 48 19.05 -16.65 -0.06
CA GLN A 48 17.75 -16.83 -0.69
C GLN A 48 16.72 -17.37 0.31
N ASP A 49 17.08 -18.32 1.16
CA ASP A 49 16.19 -18.82 2.22
C ASP A 49 15.84 -17.74 3.24
N VAL A 50 16.80 -16.87 3.59
CA VAL A 50 16.58 -15.72 4.48
C VAL A 50 15.66 -14.70 3.84
N LEU A 51 15.85 -14.39 2.56
CA LEU A 51 14.95 -13.50 1.81
C LEU A 51 13.55 -14.10 1.69
N VAL A 52 13.41 -15.42 1.58
CA VAL A 52 12.11 -16.12 1.59
C VAL A 52 11.49 -16.12 2.99
N ALA A 53 12.29 -16.22 4.05
CA ALA A 53 11.81 -16.15 5.43
C ALA A 53 11.36 -14.74 5.85
N LEU A 54 12.03 -13.71 5.30
CA LEU A 54 11.65 -12.30 5.43
C LEU A 54 10.54 -11.90 4.46
N ALA A 55 10.20 -12.76 3.49
CA ALA A 55 9.10 -12.50 2.58
C ALA A 55 7.75 -12.74 3.27
N PRO A 56 6.73 -11.96 2.92
CA PRO A 56 5.38 -12.18 3.43
C PRO A 56 4.92 -13.63 3.19
N PRO A 57 4.22 -14.27 4.15
CA PRO A 57 3.79 -15.65 4.01
C PRO A 57 2.94 -15.81 2.75
N SER A 58 3.28 -16.83 1.94
CA SER A 58 2.69 -17.13 0.62
C SER A 58 1.18 -17.35 0.63
N THR A 59 0.59 -17.56 1.81
CA THR A 59 -0.86 -17.59 2.00
C THR A 59 -1.25 -16.69 3.16
N THR A 60 -1.99 -15.62 2.87
CA THR A 60 -2.76 -14.83 3.85
C THR A 60 -3.92 -15.64 4.47
N ARG A 61 -3.95 -16.98 4.32
CA ARG A 61 -5.21 -17.71 4.32
C ARG A 61 -5.56 -18.56 5.54
N SER A 62 -4.66 -19.03 6.40
CA SER A 62 -5.08 -20.25 7.14
C SER A 62 -4.83 -20.43 8.64
N ARG A 63 -4.15 -19.55 9.38
CA ARG A 63 -4.00 -19.78 10.83
C ARG A 63 -4.23 -18.60 11.77
N ARG A 64 -4.55 -17.40 11.26
CA ARG A 64 -4.73 -16.21 12.11
C ARG A 64 -6.05 -15.45 11.89
N LEU A 65 -6.95 -15.96 11.06
CA LEU A 65 -8.33 -15.48 10.94
C LEU A 65 -9.25 -16.46 11.69
N GLY A 66 -9.07 -16.54 13.01
CA GLY A 66 -9.99 -17.26 13.88
C GLY A 66 -11.26 -16.45 14.00
N TYR A 67 -12.35 -16.90 13.38
CA TYR A 67 -13.69 -16.43 13.68
C TYR A 67 -13.97 -16.76 15.15
N ASN A 68 -13.89 -15.77 16.04
CA ASN A 68 -14.23 -15.95 17.44
C ASN A 68 -15.75 -15.71 17.57
N PRO A 69 -16.57 -16.71 17.95
CA PRO A 69 -18.03 -16.66 17.87
C PRO A 69 -18.66 -15.81 19.01
N GLY A 70 -18.03 -14.69 19.35
CA GLY A 70 -18.50 -13.72 20.34
C GLY A 70 -18.01 -12.28 20.13
N SER A 71 -17.18 -11.99 19.11
CA SER A 71 -16.60 -10.65 18.90
C SER A 71 -16.69 -10.10 17.46
N GLY A 72 -17.40 -10.77 16.54
CA GLY A 72 -17.48 -10.34 15.14
C GLY A 72 -16.14 -10.38 14.38
N TYR A 73 -16.12 -9.85 13.15
CA TYR A 73 -14.90 -9.66 12.33
C TYR A 73 -14.04 -8.52 12.91
N SER A 74 -13.53 -8.71 14.12
CA SER A 74 -12.68 -7.71 14.76
C SER A 74 -11.24 -7.87 14.28
N THR A 75 -10.73 -6.87 13.55
CA THR A 75 -9.31 -6.51 13.30
C THR A 75 -8.30 -7.58 12.81
N GLY A 76 -8.68 -8.86 12.68
CA GLY A 76 -7.75 -9.96 12.37
C GLY A 76 -7.17 -9.95 10.95
N ALA A 77 -7.81 -9.23 10.03
CA ALA A 77 -7.29 -8.99 8.68
C ALA A 77 -6.27 -7.84 8.67
N ALA A 78 -6.57 -6.74 9.37
CA ALA A 78 -5.65 -5.63 9.54
C ALA A 78 -4.42 -6.02 10.38
N SER A 79 -4.57 -6.94 11.34
CA SER A 79 -3.45 -7.46 12.13
C SER A 79 -2.42 -8.30 11.35
N GLN A 80 -2.66 -8.57 10.06
CA GLN A 80 -1.66 -9.19 9.18
C GLN A 80 -0.69 -8.16 8.60
N TYR A 81 -1.09 -6.89 8.56
CA TYR A 81 -0.24 -5.78 8.10
C TYR A 81 0.56 -5.24 9.28
N SER A 82 1.87 -5.06 9.10
CA SER A 82 2.71 -4.35 10.07
C SER A 82 2.24 -2.89 10.25
N VAL A 83 2.65 -2.24 11.34
CA VAL A 83 2.28 -0.84 11.59
C VAL A 83 2.78 0.05 10.45
N ARG A 84 3.99 -0.21 9.94
CA ARG A 84 4.51 0.47 8.74
C ARG A 84 3.69 0.20 7.48
N GLN A 85 3.23 -1.03 7.24
CA GLN A 85 2.37 -1.31 6.09
C GLN A 85 1.02 -0.59 6.20
N GLN A 86 0.42 -0.56 7.39
CA GLN A 86 -0.81 0.20 7.65
C GLN A 86 -0.59 1.70 7.41
N GLU A 87 0.57 2.23 7.84
CA GLU A 87 0.97 3.62 7.60
C GLU A 87 1.14 3.94 6.11
N TYR A 88 1.72 3.03 5.33
CA TYR A 88 1.82 3.19 3.88
C TYR A 88 0.42 3.22 3.22
N VAL A 89 -0.45 2.29 3.60
CA VAL A 89 -1.84 2.25 3.11
C VAL A 89 -2.57 3.53 3.51
N ARG A 90 -2.34 4.04 4.72
CA ARG A 90 -2.89 5.32 5.21
C ARG A 90 -2.55 6.47 4.26
N LEU A 91 -1.28 6.61 3.87
CA LEU A 91 -0.85 7.66 2.95
C LEU A 91 -1.54 7.57 1.59
N ILE A 92 -1.75 6.35 1.07
CA ILE A 92 -2.48 6.13 -0.18
C ILE A 92 -3.94 6.54 -0.04
N LEU A 93 -4.63 6.07 0.99
CA LEU A 93 -6.05 6.39 1.20
C LEU A 93 -6.25 7.89 1.38
N ARG A 94 -5.37 8.55 2.13
CA ARG A 94 -5.37 10.02 2.28
C ARG A 94 -5.15 10.72 0.93
N GLY A 95 -4.22 10.23 0.13
CA GLY A 95 -4.04 10.73 -1.24
C GLY A 95 -5.29 10.60 -2.10
N MET A 96 -6.02 9.48 -2.00
CA MET A 96 -7.29 9.28 -2.70
C MET A 96 -8.37 10.26 -2.23
N LEU A 97 -8.51 10.47 -0.91
CA LEU A 97 -9.46 11.45 -0.36
C LEU A 97 -9.10 12.88 -0.77
N THR A 98 -7.82 13.24 -0.75
CA THR A 98 -7.34 14.54 -1.26
C THR A 98 -7.77 14.75 -2.71
N VAL A 99 -7.55 13.76 -3.59
CA VAL A 99 -7.94 13.88 -5.00
C VAL A 99 -9.47 14.00 -5.14
N ARG A 100 -10.25 13.28 -4.34
CA ARG A 100 -11.71 13.42 -4.28
C ARG A 100 -12.12 14.85 -3.96
N THR A 101 -11.59 15.40 -2.87
CA THR A 101 -11.84 16.79 -2.44
C THR A 101 -11.46 17.77 -3.53
N LEU A 102 -10.26 17.66 -4.12
CA LEU A 102 -9.82 18.56 -5.19
C LEU A 102 -10.71 18.49 -6.44
N THR A 103 -11.23 17.31 -6.77
CA THR A 103 -12.13 17.13 -7.93
C THR A 103 -13.52 17.72 -7.66
N LEU A 104 -14.01 17.62 -6.42
CA LEU A 104 -15.33 18.14 -6.04
C LEU A 104 -15.33 19.67 -5.84
N TYR A 105 -14.24 20.24 -5.32
CA TYR A 105 -14.11 21.67 -5.01
C TYR A 105 -13.34 22.47 -6.06
N GLN A 106 -13.25 21.96 -7.30
CA GLN A 106 -12.45 22.47 -8.42
C GLN A 106 -12.74 23.94 -8.86
N GLY A 107 -13.67 24.64 -8.20
CA GLY A 107 -14.03 26.04 -8.46
C GLY A 107 -13.20 27.10 -7.74
N GLN A 108 -12.38 26.76 -6.73
CA GLN A 108 -11.53 27.72 -6.02
C GLN A 108 -10.07 27.26 -6.13
N HIS A 109 -9.27 28.04 -6.89
CA HIS A 109 -7.81 27.96 -7.05
C HIS A 109 -7.17 26.59 -6.80
N PHE A 110 -6.64 25.93 -7.85
CA PHE A 110 -5.74 24.77 -7.74
C PHE A 110 -4.85 24.88 -6.49
N PRO A 111 -5.21 24.21 -5.38
CA PRO A 111 -4.31 24.16 -4.25
C PRO A 111 -3.18 23.28 -4.76
N ASN A 112 -1.97 23.80 -4.75
CA ASN A 112 -0.78 22.99 -4.98
C ASN A 112 -0.96 21.70 -4.18
N LEU A 113 -0.83 20.54 -4.84
CA LEU A 113 -0.90 19.21 -4.21
C LEU A 113 0.02 19.11 -2.96
N PHE A 114 1.00 20.03 -2.92
CA PHE A 114 2.05 20.29 -1.96
C PHE A 114 1.71 21.41 -0.94
N HIS A 115 0.46 21.76 -0.66
CA HIS A 115 0.11 22.70 0.43
C HIS A 115 -0.77 22.08 1.52
N LEU A 116 -1.16 20.82 1.36
CA LEU A 116 -2.25 20.22 2.15
C LEU A 116 -1.85 19.64 3.51
N ASN A 117 -0.55 19.52 3.82
CA ASN A 117 -0.12 18.85 5.05
C ASN A 117 -0.15 19.74 6.29
N ASN A 118 -0.11 21.08 6.14
CA ASN A 118 -0.09 22.01 7.28
C ASN A 118 -1.39 22.82 7.45
N ASP A 119 -2.13 23.08 6.36
CA ASP A 119 -3.29 23.98 6.38
C ASP A 119 -4.60 23.30 5.94
N LEU A 120 -4.74 21.98 6.11
CA LEU A 120 -6.10 21.44 6.11
C LEU A 120 -6.75 21.99 7.38
N PRO A 121 -7.84 22.78 7.28
CA PRO A 121 -8.58 23.13 8.47
C PRO A 121 -8.91 21.81 9.13
N THR A 122 -8.66 21.69 10.43
CA THR A 122 -9.47 20.86 11.31
C THR A 122 -10.90 21.42 11.25
N ALA A 123 -11.52 21.40 10.07
CA ALA A 123 -12.94 21.47 9.91
C ALA A 123 -13.42 20.29 10.72
N LYS A 124 -14.27 20.60 11.70
CA LYS A 124 -14.94 19.61 12.51
C LYS A 124 -15.58 18.64 11.50
N HIS A 125 -14.96 17.48 11.31
CA HIS A 125 -15.48 16.46 10.41
C HIS A 125 -16.79 16.03 11.03
N ASP A 126 -17.89 16.46 10.43
CA ASP A 126 -19.18 15.89 10.77
C ASP A 126 -19.08 14.38 10.51
N THR A 127 -19.55 13.58 11.46
CA THR A 127 -19.48 12.10 11.38
C THR A 127 -20.01 11.57 10.05
N ASN A 128 -20.93 12.31 9.43
CA ASN A 128 -21.51 12.00 8.12
C ASN A 128 -20.48 12.09 6.97
N GLU A 129 -19.56 13.06 6.98
CA GLU A 129 -18.51 13.16 5.95
C GLU A 129 -17.51 12.00 6.04
N SER A 130 -17.16 11.59 7.26
CA SER A 130 -16.24 10.48 7.49
C SER A 130 -16.81 9.13 7.00
N SER A 131 -18.15 8.98 7.04
CA SER A 131 -18.82 7.82 6.48
C SER A 131 -18.85 7.80 4.95
N GLU A 132 -19.02 8.96 4.33
CA GLU A 132 -18.96 9.11 2.87
C GLU A 132 -17.54 8.86 2.34
N ASP A 133 -16.51 9.24 3.10
CA ASP A 133 -15.12 8.94 2.78
C ASP A 133 -14.85 7.43 2.77
N LEU A 134 -15.34 6.67 3.76
CA LEU A 134 -15.20 5.21 3.78
C LEU A 134 -15.89 4.57 2.57
N ILE A 135 -17.14 4.97 2.28
CA ILE A 135 -17.92 4.46 1.15
C ILE A 135 -17.21 4.78 -0.18
N TYR A 136 -16.70 6.00 -0.32
CA TYR A 136 -15.93 6.41 -1.48
C TYR A 136 -14.67 5.56 -1.68
N LEU A 137 -13.90 5.35 -0.61
CA LEU A 137 -12.68 4.55 -0.65
C LEU A 137 -13.00 3.10 -1.04
N LEU A 138 -13.99 2.47 -0.38
CA LEU A 138 -14.39 1.11 -0.70
C LEU A 138 -14.88 0.98 -2.14
N SER A 139 -15.70 1.92 -2.60
CA SER A 139 -16.23 1.90 -3.98
C SER A 139 -15.10 2.04 -4.99
N SER A 140 -14.20 3.01 -4.77
CA SER A 140 -13.05 3.24 -5.64
C SER A 140 -12.10 2.03 -5.69
N ILE A 141 -11.85 1.40 -4.54
CA ILE A 141 -11.00 0.20 -4.46
C ILE A 141 -11.66 -0.99 -5.17
N LEU A 142 -12.96 -1.20 -5.00
CA LEU A 142 -13.71 -2.27 -5.65
C LEU A 142 -13.75 -2.09 -7.17
N ASP A 143 -13.86 -0.85 -7.65
CA ASP A 143 -13.79 -0.54 -9.07
C ASP A 143 -12.39 -0.78 -9.64
N GLN A 144 -11.33 -0.37 -8.92
CA GLN A 144 -9.96 -0.68 -9.30
C GLN A 144 -9.70 -2.19 -9.34
N ALA A 145 -10.20 -2.94 -8.36
CA ALA A 145 -10.08 -4.39 -8.30
C ALA A 145 -10.81 -5.05 -9.49
N LYS A 146 -12.02 -4.59 -9.82
CA LYS A 146 -12.80 -5.04 -10.99
C LYS A 146 -12.06 -4.79 -12.31
N ALA A 147 -11.48 -3.60 -12.47
CA ALA A 147 -10.71 -3.24 -13.66
C ALA A 147 -9.47 -4.13 -13.82
N LEU A 148 -8.72 -4.35 -12.75
CA LEU A 148 -7.54 -5.22 -12.74
C LEU A 148 -7.87 -6.67 -13.08
N HIS A 149 -8.95 -7.20 -12.50
CA HIS A 149 -9.42 -8.56 -12.79
C HIS A 149 -9.90 -8.71 -14.24
N SER A 150 -10.59 -7.70 -14.79
CA SER A 150 -11.06 -7.70 -16.18
C SER A 150 -9.90 -7.64 -17.18
N SER A 151 -8.86 -6.83 -16.88
CA SER A 151 -7.64 -6.74 -17.68
C SER A 151 -6.90 -8.08 -17.78
N LYS A 152 -6.73 -8.78 -16.64
CA LYS A 152 -6.08 -10.11 -16.59
C LYS A 152 -6.83 -11.16 -17.43
N LYS A 153 -8.17 -11.21 -17.32
CA LYS A 153 -9.00 -12.11 -18.15
C LYS A 153 -8.88 -11.80 -19.64
N GLY A 154 -8.77 -10.52 -20.00
CA GLY A 154 -8.55 -10.09 -21.38
C GLY A 154 -7.22 -10.57 -21.96
N GLN A 155 -6.15 -10.58 -21.15
CA GLN A 155 -4.84 -11.08 -21.55
C GLN A 155 -4.80 -12.61 -21.67
N GLU A 156 -5.36 -13.33 -20.69
CA GLU A 156 -5.44 -14.80 -20.73
C GLU A 156 -6.28 -15.32 -21.91
N ALA A 157 -7.35 -14.59 -22.27
CA ALA A 157 -8.16 -14.90 -23.44
C ALA A 157 -7.41 -14.70 -24.76
N LYS A 158 -6.51 -13.71 -24.85
CA LYS A 158 -5.65 -13.50 -26.03
C LYS A 158 -4.61 -14.60 -26.18
N ILE A 159 -4.00 -15.04 -25.08
CA ILE A 159 -3.00 -16.12 -25.08
C ILE A 159 -3.64 -17.45 -25.53
N LYS A 160 -4.85 -17.77 -25.04
CA LYS A 160 -5.57 -19.00 -25.43
C LYS A 160 -6.06 -18.99 -26.88
N ARG A 161 -6.35 -17.82 -27.47
CA ARG A 161 -6.75 -17.68 -28.88
C ARG A 161 -5.60 -17.99 -29.86
N ASN A 162 -4.35 -17.79 -29.46
CA ASN A 162 -3.20 -18.20 -30.28
C ASN A 162 -2.98 -19.72 -30.34
N THR A 163 -3.64 -20.51 -29.48
CA THR A 163 -3.46 -21.97 -29.42
C THR A 163 -4.63 -22.78 -29.99
N LYS A 164 -5.77 -22.17 -30.32
CA LYS A 164 -6.93 -22.88 -30.89
C LYS A 164 -7.61 -22.07 -31.98
N SER A 165 -7.04 -22.11 -33.18
CA SER A 165 -7.83 -22.03 -34.41
C SER A 165 -8.71 -23.29 -34.49
N TYR A 166 -9.93 -23.17 -35.00
CA TYR A 166 -11.05 -24.15 -35.00
C TYR A 166 -12.01 -24.13 -33.79
N SER A 167 -12.89 -23.14 -33.75
CA SER A 167 -14.34 -23.35 -33.50
C SER A 167 -15.10 -22.04 -33.72
N ARG A 168 -15.76 -21.87 -34.86
CA ARG A 168 -16.45 -20.62 -35.26
C ARG A 168 -17.89 -20.45 -34.73
N ASN A 169 -18.42 -21.36 -33.92
CA ASN A 169 -19.86 -21.35 -33.58
C ASN A 169 -20.23 -21.04 -32.11
N ALA A 170 -19.30 -20.59 -31.27
CA ALA A 170 -19.58 -20.31 -29.84
C ALA A 170 -19.90 -18.84 -29.50
N HIS A 171 -19.63 -17.89 -30.40
CA HIS A 171 -19.54 -16.46 -30.03
C HIS A 171 -20.86 -15.73 -29.76
N LYS A 172 -22.03 -16.33 -30.03
CA LYS A 172 -23.33 -15.67 -29.80
C LYS A 172 -23.97 -15.95 -28.43
N ARG A 173 -23.52 -16.99 -27.70
CA ARG A 173 -24.08 -17.36 -26.38
C ARG A 173 -23.28 -16.82 -25.18
N ASP A 174 -22.01 -16.47 -25.36
CA ASP A 174 -21.16 -15.98 -24.26
C ASP A 174 -21.39 -14.50 -23.92
N SER A 175 -21.85 -13.68 -24.88
CA SER A 175 -22.16 -12.27 -24.64
C SER A 175 -23.28 -12.07 -23.61
N ILE A 176 -24.34 -12.88 -23.67
CA ILE A 176 -25.50 -12.77 -22.76
C ILE A 176 -25.15 -13.27 -21.34
N ARG A 177 -24.29 -14.30 -21.24
CA ARG A 177 -23.81 -14.81 -19.93
C ARG A 177 -22.78 -13.89 -19.27
N SER A 178 -22.02 -13.12 -20.05
CA SER A 178 -21.08 -12.13 -19.53
C SER A 178 -21.81 -10.93 -18.91
N CYS A 179 -22.89 -10.45 -19.53
CA CYS A 179 -23.70 -9.35 -18.97
C CYS A 179 -24.35 -9.74 -17.63
N LYS A 180 -24.96 -10.93 -17.51
CA LYS A 180 -25.59 -11.38 -16.25
C LYS A 180 -24.61 -11.50 -15.07
N LYS A 181 -23.34 -11.81 -15.33
CA LYS A 181 -22.30 -11.83 -14.28
C LYS A 181 -21.84 -10.42 -13.88
N MET A 182 -21.93 -9.47 -14.80
CA MET A 182 -21.57 -8.07 -14.55
C MET A 182 -22.57 -7.44 -13.58
N ASP A 183 -23.86 -7.66 -13.81
CA ASP A 183 -24.93 -7.21 -12.91
C ASP A 183 -24.79 -7.85 -11.51
N SER A 184 -24.44 -9.14 -11.44
CA SER A 184 -24.28 -9.84 -10.14
C SER A 184 -23.12 -9.33 -9.27
N TYR A 185 -22.05 -8.82 -9.88
CA TYR A 185 -20.96 -8.19 -9.14
C TYR A 185 -21.40 -6.84 -8.58
N GLU A 186 -22.07 -6.03 -9.40
CA GLU A 186 -22.56 -4.71 -8.99
C GLU A 186 -23.62 -4.82 -7.89
N THR A 187 -24.50 -5.83 -7.95
CA THR A 187 -25.42 -6.14 -6.85
C THR A 187 -24.67 -6.55 -5.57
N ALA A 188 -23.63 -7.38 -5.67
CA ALA A 188 -22.84 -7.78 -4.51
C ALA A 188 -22.09 -6.59 -3.88
N VAL A 189 -21.58 -5.66 -4.69
CA VAL A 189 -20.98 -4.40 -4.21
C VAL A 189 -22.02 -3.52 -3.55
N ALA A 190 -23.20 -3.35 -4.16
CA ALA A 190 -24.29 -2.55 -3.58
C ALA A 190 -24.75 -3.09 -2.22
N ASN A 191 -24.87 -4.42 -2.09
CA ASN A 191 -25.20 -5.08 -0.82
C ASN A 191 -24.12 -4.82 0.25
N LEU A 192 -22.84 -4.92 -0.12
CA LEU A 192 -21.74 -4.61 0.79
C LEU A 192 -21.77 -3.15 1.25
N MET A 193 -22.02 -2.20 0.34
CA MET A 193 -22.14 -0.78 0.71
C MET A 193 -23.31 -0.52 1.64
N GLU A 194 -24.41 -1.24 1.47
CA GLU A 194 -25.57 -1.14 2.34
C GLU A 194 -25.31 -1.74 3.73
N GLU A 195 -24.56 -2.84 3.82
CA GLU A 195 -24.08 -3.38 5.09
C GLU A 195 -23.14 -2.39 5.81
N VAL A 196 -22.20 -1.79 5.07
CA VAL A 196 -21.29 -0.75 5.60
C VAL A 196 -22.12 0.35 6.22
N ARG A 197 -23.06 0.96 5.47
CA ARG A 197 -23.94 2.04 5.94
C ARG A 197 -24.69 1.72 7.23
N LYS A 198 -25.09 0.46 7.42
CA LYS A 198 -25.82 0.01 8.63
C LYS A 198 -24.92 -0.12 9.86
N ASP A 199 -23.67 -0.55 9.69
CA ASP A 199 -22.69 -0.72 10.78
C ASP A 199 -22.03 0.61 11.21
N MET A 200 -22.11 1.66 10.39
CA MET A 200 -21.45 2.97 10.61
C MET A 200 -21.84 3.72 11.89
N SER A 201 -22.83 3.23 12.65
CA SER A 201 -23.32 3.91 13.86
C SER A 201 -22.33 3.93 15.03
N ASN A 202 -21.22 3.18 14.98
CA ASN A 202 -20.40 2.89 16.16
C ASN A 202 -18.89 3.23 16.07
N ALA A 203 -18.35 3.68 14.93
CA ALA A 203 -16.90 3.87 14.75
C ALA A 203 -16.50 5.34 14.49
N ASP A 204 -15.51 5.85 15.21
CA ASP A 204 -14.92 7.17 14.97
C ASP A 204 -13.88 7.10 13.84
N LEU A 205 -14.32 7.43 12.63
CA LEU A 205 -13.53 7.39 11.41
C LEU A 205 -12.65 8.63 11.19
N SER A 206 -12.68 9.59 12.12
CA SER A 206 -11.82 10.78 12.07
C SER A 206 -10.34 10.43 12.27
N VAL A 207 -10.06 9.28 12.89
CA VAL A 207 -8.71 8.79 13.11
C VAL A 207 -8.26 7.96 11.90
N ASP A 208 -7.27 8.46 11.16
CA ASP A 208 -6.74 7.81 9.95
C ASP A 208 -6.36 6.32 10.15
N SER A 209 -5.84 5.96 11.33
CA SER A 209 -5.47 4.57 11.65
C SER A 209 -6.68 3.65 11.83
N VAL A 210 -7.82 4.19 12.28
CA VAL A 210 -9.10 3.49 12.36
C VAL A 210 -9.70 3.35 10.96
N LEU A 211 -9.62 4.40 10.14
CA LEU A 211 -10.09 4.38 8.75
C LEU A 211 -9.42 3.26 7.94
N VAL A 212 -8.09 3.13 8.02
CA VAL A 212 -7.36 2.04 7.34
C VAL A 212 -7.85 0.66 7.79
N LYS A 213 -8.05 0.48 9.10
CA LYS A 213 -8.51 -0.79 9.67
C LYS A 213 -9.93 -1.12 9.22
N GLU A 214 -10.83 -0.13 9.17
CA GLU A 214 -12.20 -0.31 8.70
C GLU A 214 -12.24 -0.60 7.19
N VAL A 215 -11.47 0.10 6.37
CA VAL A 215 -11.36 -0.21 4.93
C VAL A 215 -10.91 -1.66 4.73
N LEU A 216 -9.83 -2.09 5.40
CA LEU A 216 -9.34 -3.45 5.29
C LEU A 216 -10.36 -4.46 5.82
N LYS A 217 -10.99 -4.20 6.97
CA LYS A 217 -12.05 -5.06 7.54
C LYS A 217 -13.17 -5.30 6.52
N TRP A 218 -13.70 -4.25 5.91
CA TRP A 218 -14.81 -4.36 4.94
C TRP A 218 -14.41 -5.05 3.63
N LEU A 219 -13.20 -4.83 3.14
CA LEU A 219 -12.71 -5.53 1.94
C LEU A 219 -12.55 -7.03 2.20
N TYR A 220 -12.00 -7.43 3.34
CA TYR A 220 -11.87 -8.84 3.70
C TYR A 220 -13.23 -9.47 4.02
N HIS A 221 -14.13 -8.75 4.70
CA HIS A 221 -15.51 -9.18 4.90
C HIS A 221 -16.22 -9.44 3.57
N GLY A 222 -16.17 -8.50 2.62
CA GLY A 222 -16.74 -8.68 1.28
C GLY A 222 -16.15 -9.86 0.50
N MET A 223 -14.85 -10.14 0.67
CA MET A 223 -14.20 -11.31 0.06
C MET A 223 -14.73 -12.64 0.64
N ASP A 224 -15.08 -12.68 1.92
CA ASP A 224 -15.48 -13.90 2.64
C ASP A 224 -16.99 -14.14 2.62
N SER A 225 -17.80 -13.08 2.69
CA SER A 225 -19.26 -13.14 2.60
C SER A 225 -19.71 -13.54 1.18
N GLU A 226 -19.19 -12.86 0.16
CA GLU A 226 -19.57 -13.06 -1.25
C GLU A 226 -18.49 -13.82 -2.04
N ARG A 227 -18.36 -15.12 -1.72
CA ARG A 227 -17.36 -16.02 -2.32
C ARG A 227 -17.47 -16.17 -3.84
N ARG A 228 -18.66 -15.93 -4.41
CA ARG A 228 -18.93 -16.16 -5.84
C ARG A 228 -18.59 -14.95 -6.70
N HIS A 229 -18.84 -13.75 -6.22
CA HIS A 229 -18.79 -12.53 -7.04
C HIS A 229 -17.65 -11.61 -6.61
N LEU A 230 -17.50 -11.33 -5.32
CA LEU A 230 -16.47 -10.42 -4.81
C LEU A 230 -15.12 -11.14 -4.63
N SER A 231 -15.11 -12.35 -4.09
CA SER A 231 -13.87 -13.07 -3.78
C SER A 231 -12.90 -13.27 -4.96
N PRO A 232 -13.36 -13.63 -6.19
CA PRO A 232 -12.46 -13.77 -7.35
C PRO A 232 -11.80 -12.45 -7.77
N VAL A 233 -12.43 -11.31 -7.45
CA VAL A 233 -11.95 -9.96 -7.78
C VAL A 233 -11.05 -9.42 -6.66
N LEU A 234 -11.51 -9.53 -5.41
CA LEU A 234 -10.83 -8.99 -4.24
C LEU A 234 -9.59 -9.78 -3.84
N ARG A 235 -9.60 -11.11 -3.93
CA ARG A 235 -8.45 -11.93 -3.51
C ARG A 235 -7.14 -11.56 -4.23
N PRO A 236 -7.08 -11.48 -5.57
CA PRO A 236 -5.84 -11.08 -6.25
C PRO A 236 -5.49 -9.61 -6.00
N TYR A 237 -6.47 -8.75 -5.73
CA TYR A 237 -6.23 -7.35 -5.38
C TYR A 237 -5.60 -7.23 -3.99
N LEU A 238 -6.20 -7.82 -2.97
CA LEU A 238 -5.72 -7.79 -1.57
C LEU A 238 -4.35 -8.46 -1.43
N SER A 239 -4.11 -9.57 -2.12
CA SER A 239 -2.79 -10.20 -2.18
C SER A 239 -1.73 -9.26 -2.76
N ARG A 240 -2.09 -8.50 -3.81
CA ARG A 240 -1.19 -7.51 -4.41
C ARG A 240 -1.01 -6.29 -3.49
N LEU A 241 -2.06 -5.81 -2.86
CA LEU A 241 -2.00 -4.71 -1.89
C LEU A 241 -1.07 -5.07 -0.74
N PHE A 242 -1.16 -6.29 -0.22
CA PHE A 242 -0.26 -6.77 0.83
C PHE A 242 1.21 -6.79 0.36
N ALA A 243 1.50 -7.36 -0.81
CA ALA A 243 2.85 -7.39 -1.36
C ALA A 243 3.41 -5.98 -1.63
N VAL A 244 2.64 -5.11 -2.30
CA VAL A 244 3.06 -3.75 -2.63
C VAL A 244 3.24 -2.90 -1.37
N SER A 245 2.34 -3.00 -0.40
CA SER A 245 2.51 -2.29 0.88
C SER A 245 3.72 -2.77 1.63
N HIS A 246 4.01 -4.07 1.61
CA HIS A 246 5.23 -4.64 2.18
C HIS A 246 6.48 -4.11 1.47
N GLU A 247 6.49 -4.06 0.14
CA GLU A 247 7.64 -3.59 -0.65
C GLU A 247 7.90 -2.09 -0.51
N ASN A 248 6.88 -1.28 -0.24
CA ASN A 248 7.01 0.18 -0.28
C ASN A 248 7.00 0.85 1.11
N CYS A 249 6.64 0.14 2.18
CA CYS A 249 6.54 0.75 3.50
C CYS A 249 7.88 1.23 4.08
N TRP A 250 9.02 0.79 3.53
CA TRP A 250 10.37 1.23 3.93
C TRP A 250 10.67 2.66 3.48
N HIS A 251 10.02 3.13 2.41
CA HIS A 251 10.26 4.45 1.83
C HIS A 251 9.34 5.54 2.41
N ILE A 252 8.56 5.21 3.45
CA ILE A 252 7.60 6.16 4.04
C ILE A 252 8.29 7.43 4.54
N ASP A 253 9.44 7.30 5.21
CA ASP A 253 10.14 8.47 5.78
C ASP A 253 10.68 9.38 4.69
N GLU A 254 11.25 8.81 3.62
CA GLU A 254 11.65 9.58 2.43
C GLU A 254 10.46 10.22 1.73
N TRP A 255 9.33 9.51 1.65
CA TRP A 255 8.12 10.04 1.03
C TRP A 255 7.53 11.20 1.84
N LYS A 256 7.46 11.06 3.16
CA LYS A 256 7.06 12.15 4.07
C LYS A 256 8.00 13.35 3.95
N LYS A 257 9.30 13.11 3.86
CA LYS A 257 10.29 14.18 3.64
C LYS A 257 10.07 14.91 2.32
N ARG A 258 9.73 14.20 1.23
CA ARG A 258 9.38 14.85 -0.06
C ARG A 258 8.06 15.62 -0.01
N GLN A 259 7.19 15.31 0.95
CA GLN A 259 5.97 16.06 1.22
C GLN A 259 6.18 17.21 2.21
N ASP A 260 7.41 17.43 2.69
CA ASP A 260 7.72 18.54 3.56
C ASP A 260 7.77 19.85 2.74
N ASN A 261 6.63 20.53 2.74
CA ASN A 261 6.41 21.74 1.97
C ASN A 261 7.02 22.97 2.66
N GLN A 262 7.56 22.79 3.88
CA GLN A 262 8.23 23.88 4.58
C GLN A 262 9.47 24.35 3.81
N GLU A 263 10.19 23.45 3.13
CA GLU A 263 11.33 23.81 2.28
C GLU A 263 10.91 24.72 1.12
N LEU A 264 9.84 24.33 0.40
CA LEU A 264 9.34 25.07 -0.75
C LEU A 264 8.75 26.42 -0.35
N PHE A 265 8.03 26.46 0.78
CA PHE A 265 7.48 27.68 1.34
C PHE A 265 8.58 28.63 1.83
N ALA A 266 9.60 28.10 2.51
CA ALA A 266 10.75 28.86 2.95
C ALA A 266 11.52 29.46 1.77
N LEU A 267 11.71 28.68 0.69
CA LEU A 267 12.31 29.17 -0.55
C LEU A 267 11.46 30.26 -1.21
N GLY A 268 10.14 30.07 -1.30
CA GLY A 268 9.23 31.08 -1.85
C GLY A 268 9.25 32.39 -1.05
N LYS A 269 9.28 32.28 0.29
CA LYS A 269 9.41 33.43 1.19
C LYS A 269 10.76 34.12 1.04
N PHE A 270 11.85 33.35 0.94
CA PHE A 270 13.18 33.89 0.68
C PHE A 270 13.22 34.66 -0.65
N ALA A 271 12.71 34.07 -1.73
CA ALA A 271 12.66 34.73 -3.04
C ALA A 271 11.86 36.03 -2.99
N ARG A 272 10.74 36.05 -2.27
CA ARG A 272 9.93 37.26 -2.07
C ARG A 272 10.70 38.35 -1.32
N LEU A 273 11.33 38.01 -0.19
CA LEU A 273 12.11 38.95 0.62
C LEU A 273 13.32 39.53 -0.13
N VAL A 274 13.92 38.74 -1.02
CA VAL A 274 15.01 39.19 -1.88
C VAL A 274 14.51 40.15 -2.96
N ILE A 275 13.36 39.86 -3.59
CA ILE A 275 12.74 40.72 -4.61
C ILE A 275 12.27 42.04 -3.99
N GLU A 276 11.73 41.99 -2.78
CA GLU A 276 11.26 43.17 -2.02
C GLU A 276 12.42 43.98 -1.41
N GLU A 277 13.68 43.59 -1.66
CA GLU A 277 14.92 44.19 -1.12
C GLU A 277 14.97 44.25 0.43
N GLU A 278 14.09 43.52 1.11
CA GLU A 278 14.04 43.41 2.58
C GLU A 278 15.16 42.51 3.13
N LEU A 279 15.74 41.67 2.28
CA LEU A 279 16.78 40.72 2.66
C LEU A 279 17.87 40.64 1.58
N SER A 280 19.13 40.83 2.00
CA SER A 280 20.29 40.55 1.17
C SER A 280 20.34 39.05 0.82
N PRO A 281 20.46 38.66 -0.48
CA PRO A 281 20.52 37.27 -0.90
C PRO A 281 21.59 36.46 -0.14
N ARG A 282 22.75 37.07 0.11
CA ARG A 282 23.87 36.44 0.82
C ARG A 282 23.52 36.11 2.26
N ASP A 283 22.89 37.05 2.96
CA ASP A 283 22.54 36.89 4.36
C ASP A 283 21.40 35.89 4.52
N GLY A 284 20.41 35.93 3.62
CA GLY A 284 19.31 34.97 3.58
C GLY A 284 19.74 33.55 3.23
N ILE A 285 20.69 33.35 2.32
CA ILE A 285 21.27 32.02 2.05
C ILE A 285 22.04 31.52 3.28
N SER A 286 22.84 32.38 3.95
CA SER A 286 23.58 31.98 5.16
C SER A 286 22.66 31.56 6.31
N ASP A 287 21.54 32.26 6.48
CA ASP A 287 20.53 31.95 7.48
C ASP A 287 19.78 30.66 7.11
N ALA A 288 19.51 30.45 5.83
CA ALA A 288 18.87 29.24 5.35
C ALA A 288 19.75 27.99 5.54
N ILE A 289 21.06 28.10 5.30
CA ILE A 289 22.04 27.04 5.58
C ILE A 289 22.06 26.74 7.10
N ARG A 290 22.09 27.77 7.95
CA ARG A 290 22.09 27.59 9.42
C ARG A 290 20.84 26.89 9.93
N LYS A 291 19.71 27.12 9.28
CA LYS A 291 18.42 26.48 9.58
C LYS A 291 18.30 25.06 9.01
N GLY A 292 19.28 24.60 8.23
CA GLY A 292 19.33 23.25 7.68
C GLY A 292 18.41 23.03 6.47
N TRP A 293 18.05 24.09 5.73
CA TRP A 293 17.25 23.95 4.52
C TRP A 293 18.08 23.37 3.38
N GLN A 294 17.65 22.25 2.80
CA GLN A 294 18.42 21.50 1.81
C GLN A 294 18.60 22.25 0.48
N TRP A 295 17.63 23.11 0.13
CA TRP A 295 17.74 23.95 -1.07
C TRP A 295 18.89 24.96 -0.97
N ALA A 296 19.26 25.40 0.23
CA ALA A 296 20.32 26.39 0.44
C ALA A 296 21.71 25.77 0.51
N GLU A 297 21.83 24.48 0.79
CA GLU A 297 23.13 23.76 0.85
C GLU A 297 23.78 23.58 -0.52
N ARG A 298 23.04 23.75 -1.63
CA ARG A 298 23.49 23.49 -3.00
C ARG A 298 23.56 24.74 -3.89
N VAL A 299 23.35 25.93 -3.31
CA VAL A 299 23.45 27.24 -3.97
C VAL A 299 24.85 27.78 -3.82
#